data_AF-A0A416CHJ7-F1
#
_entry.id   AF-A0A416CHJ7-F1
#
_cell.length_a   1.000
_cell.length_b   1.000
_cell.length_c   1.000
_cell.angle_alpha   90.00
_cell.angle_beta   90.00
_cell.angle_gamma   90.00
#
_symmetry.space_group_name_H-M   'P 1'
#
loop_
_entity.id
_entity.type
_entity.pdbx_description
1 polymer ?
#
loop_
_entity_poly.entity_id
_entity_poly.type
_entity_poly.pdbx_seq_one_letter_code
_entity_poly.pdbx_strand_id
1 'polypeptide(L)'
;MNNYYITFGSEGQPFKGGWIIIEAETIEQACKIFRAMYQYKETNDTLLKFCSIYTEEGFKQTEMYKSNDNLGAGCHCKISIKKETV
;
A
#
# COMPACT_ATOMS: atom_id res chain seq x y z
N MET A 1 8.77 -11.47 -6.90
CA MET A 1 7.62 -10.63 -6.51
C MET A 1 8.00 -9.17 -6.74
N ASN A 2 7.01 -8.30 -6.90
CA ASN A 2 7.18 -6.87 -7.17
C ASN A 2 6.77 -6.05 -5.94
N ASN A 3 7.38 -4.88 -5.75
CA ASN A 3 6.92 -3.92 -4.74
C ASN A 3 5.82 -3.03 -5.32
N TYR A 4 4.68 -2.97 -4.64
CA TYR A 4 3.61 -2.03 -4.91
C TYR A 4 3.49 -1.03 -3.76
N TYR A 5 3.45 0.26 -4.11
CA TYR A 5 3.44 1.36 -3.15
C TYR A 5 2.03 1.90 -3.03
N ILE A 6 1.43 1.78 -1.85
CA ILE A 6 0.07 2.23 -1.56
C ILE A 6 0.16 3.48 -0.69
N THR A 7 -0.35 4.60 -1.22
CA THR A 7 -0.27 5.93 -0.60
C THR A 7 -1.54 6.32 0.13
N PHE A 8 -1.43 7.19 1.13
CA PHE A 8 -2.56 7.65 1.93
C PHE A 8 -2.68 9.17 1.93
N GLY A 9 -3.91 9.64 2.15
CA GLY A 9 -4.26 11.05 2.26
C GLY A 9 -4.36 11.44 3.72
N SER A 10 -5.21 12.43 4.01
CA SER A 10 -5.30 12.99 5.36
C SER A 10 -6.28 12.26 6.27
N GLU A 11 -7.32 11.61 5.73
CA GLU A 11 -8.44 11.03 6.51
C GLU A 11 -9.14 9.86 5.81
N GLY A 12 -9.71 8.95 6.61
CA GLY A 12 -10.52 7.82 6.13
C GLY A 12 -9.71 6.60 5.67
N GLN A 13 -8.37 6.68 5.68
CA GLN A 13 -7.46 5.56 5.41
C GLN A 13 -6.80 5.03 6.70
N PRO A 14 -6.15 3.84 6.67
CA PRO A 14 -5.48 3.27 7.85
C PRO A 14 -4.37 4.14 8.45
N PHE A 15 -3.74 4.98 7.63
CA PHE A 15 -2.71 5.92 8.04
C PHE A 15 -3.03 7.32 7.52
N LYS A 16 -2.54 8.36 8.21
CA LYS A 16 -2.53 9.73 7.72
C LYS A 16 -1.19 10.00 7.04
N GLY A 17 -1.22 10.33 5.75
CA GLY A 17 -0.04 10.52 4.91
C GLY A 17 0.79 9.25 4.72
N GLY A 18 1.94 9.39 4.09
CA GLY A 18 2.89 8.31 3.86
C GLY A 18 2.39 7.24 2.90
N TRP A 19 3.03 6.08 2.98
CA TRP A 19 2.69 4.91 2.17
C TRP A 19 3.05 3.60 2.89
N ILE A 20 2.52 2.49 2.41
CA ILE A 20 3.06 1.15 2.69
C ILE A 20 3.61 0.54 1.41
N ILE A 21 4.42 -0.50 1.57
CA ILE A 21 4.90 -1.34 0.48
C ILE A 21 4.26 -2.72 0.64
N ILE A 22 3.61 -3.23 -0.41
CA ILE A 22 3.14 -4.61 -0.46
C ILE A 22 3.93 -5.35 -1.54
N GLU A 23 4.57 -6.44 -1.14
CA GLU A 23 5.24 -7.35 -2.05
C GLU A 23 4.21 -8.35 -2.62
N ALA A 24 3.98 -8.32 -3.92
CA ALA A 24 3.00 -9.17 -4.60
C ALA A 24 3.41 -9.45 -6.05
N GLU A 25 2.78 -10.43 -6.70
CA GLU A 25 2.99 -10.73 -8.12
C GLU A 25 2.27 -9.72 -9.02
N THR A 26 1.06 -9.30 -8.62
CA THR A 26 0.22 -8.37 -9.39
C THR A 26 -0.39 -7.28 -8.51
N ILE A 27 -0.88 -6.20 -9.14
CA ILE A 27 -1.63 -5.13 -8.47
C ILE A 27 -2.88 -5.69 -7.80
N GLU A 28 -3.60 -6.60 -8.46
CA GLU A 28 -4.80 -7.23 -7.91
C GLU A 28 -4.49 -8.03 -6.66
N GLN A 29 -3.35 -8.74 -6.64
CA GLN A 29 -2.89 -9.43 -5.45
C GLN A 29 -2.53 -8.45 -4.34
N ALA A 30 -1.80 -7.36 -4.63
CA ALA A 30 -1.50 -6.32 -3.65
C ALA A 30 -2.77 -5.72 -3.03
N CYS A 31 -3.79 -5.45 -3.84
CA CYS A 31 -5.11 -4.98 -3.40
C CYS A 31 -5.82 -5.99 -2.49
N LYS A 32 -5.78 -7.29 -2.83
CA LYS A 32 -6.34 -8.35 -1.97
C LYS A 32 -5.64 -8.43 -0.62
N ILE A 33 -4.31 -8.33 -0.62
CA ILE A 33 -3.50 -8.31 0.61
C ILE A 33 -3.84 -7.08 1.45
N PHE A 34 -3.93 -5.89 0.84
CA PHE A 34 -4.33 -4.67 1.54
C PHE A 34 -5.68 -4.84 2.24
N ARG A 35 -6.70 -5.33 1.51
CA ARG A 35 -8.03 -5.58 2.07
C ARG A 35 -7.98 -6.55 3.24
N ALA A 36 -7.24 -7.66 3.11
CA ALA A 36 -7.11 -8.65 4.18
C ALA A 36 -6.45 -8.08 5.45
N MET A 37 -5.47 -7.18 5.29
CA MET A 37 -4.74 -6.61 6.43
C MET A 37 -5.47 -5.44 7.10
N TYR A 38 -6.10 -4.57 6.32
CA TYR A 38 -6.60 -3.28 6.82
C TYR A 38 -8.12 -3.12 6.76
N GLN A 39 -8.84 -3.95 5.99
CA GLN A 39 -10.28 -3.82 5.77
C GLN A 39 -11.04 -5.15 5.90
N TYR A 40 -10.50 -6.16 6.61
CA TYR A 40 -11.13 -7.48 6.71
C TYR A 40 -12.53 -7.48 7.34
N LYS A 41 -12.88 -6.44 8.11
CA LYS A 41 -14.20 -6.25 8.74
C LYS A 41 -15.20 -5.50 7.86
N GLU A 42 -14.76 -4.89 6.76
CA GLU A 42 -15.58 -4.01 5.92
C GLU A 42 -16.16 -4.81 4.75
N THR A 43 -16.97 -5.83 5.05
CA THR A 43 -17.41 -6.84 4.08
C THR A 43 -18.33 -6.31 2.97
N ASN A 44 -18.98 -5.16 3.20
CA ASN A 44 -19.90 -4.54 2.24
C ASN A 44 -19.26 -3.36 1.48
N ASP A 45 -18.01 -3.00 1.80
CA ASP A 45 -17.30 -1.90 1.13
C ASP A 45 -16.48 -2.45 -0.04
N THR A 46 -16.89 -2.07 -1.26
CA THR A 46 -16.18 -2.47 -2.48
C THR A 46 -14.93 -1.62 -2.73
N LEU A 47 -14.83 -0.45 -2.08
CA LEU A 47 -13.72 0.49 -2.25
C LEU A 47 -12.57 0.16 -1.29
N LEU A 48 -11.35 0.33 -1.78
CA LEU A 48 -10.14 0.20 -0.95
C LEU A 48 -9.79 1.56 -0.36
N LYS A 49 -9.52 1.61 0.94
CA LYS A 49 -9.23 2.83 1.68
C LYS A 49 -7.76 3.26 1.55
N PHE A 50 -7.34 3.54 0.31
CA PHE A 50 -6.07 4.19 -0.02
C PHE A 50 -6.26 5.22 -1.14
N CYS A 51 -5.28 6.11 -1.35
CA CYS A 51 -5.37 7.14 -2.38
C CYS A 51 -4.91 6.65 -3.76
N SER A 52 -3.73 6.06 -3.83
CA SER A 52 -3.17 5.57 -5.10
C SER A 52 -2.23 4.41 -4.86
N ILE A 53 -2.16 3.51 -5.85
CA ILE A 53 -1.22 2.40 -5.91
C ILE A 53 -0.29 2.59 -7.09
N TYR A 54 1.00 2.37 -6.87
CA TYR A 54 2.04 2.51 -7.89
C TYR A 54 2.86 1.23 -7.99
N THR A 55 3.38 0.94 -9.19
CA THR A 55 4.55 0.08 -9.33
C THR A 55 5.77 0.76 -8.71
N GLU A 56 6.81 0.00 -8.37
CA GLU A 56 8.06 0.58 -7.86
C GLU A 56 8.64 1.63 -8.80
N GLU A 57 8.69 1.34 -10.09
CA GLU A 57 9.17 2.29 -11.11
C GLU A 57 8.34 3.58 -11.10
N GLY A 58 7.01 3.47 -11.09
CA GLY A 58 6.12 4.62 -11.06
C GLY A 58 6.26 5.44 -9.77
N PHE A 59 6.39 4.77 -8.62
CA PHE A 59 6.53 5.45 -7.33
C PHE A 59 7.84 6.25 -7.26
N LYS A 60 8.94 5.71 -7.79
CA LYS A 60 10.25 6.38 -7.82
C LYS A 60 10.24 7.71 -8.57
N GLN A 61 9.27 7.93 -9.46
CA GLN A 61 9.12 9.20 -10.19
C GLN A 61 8.36 10.28 -9.40
N THR A 62 7.64 9.90 -8.34
CA THR A 62 6.85 10.83 -7.53
C THR A 62 7.73 11.68 -6.61
N GLU A 63 7.24 12.87 -6.24
CA GLU A 63 7.90 13.68 -5.21
C GLU A 63 7.90 12.97 -3.86
N MET A 64 6.88 12.16 -3.54
CA MET A 64 6.82 11.40 -2.29
C MET A 64 8.05 10.50 -2.11
N TYR A 65 8.51 9.86 -3.18
CA TYR A 65 9.74 9.06 -3.13
C TYR A 65 10.99 9.94 -3.02
N LYS A 66 11.07 11.02 -3.81
CA LYS A 66 12.27 11.89 -3.86
C LYS A 66 12.49 12.69 -2.59
N SER A 67 11.41 13.19 -1.97
CA SER A 67 11.44 13.93 -0.71
C SER A 67 11.39 13.01 0.52
N ASN A 68 11.07 11.73 0.31
CA ASN A 68 10.75 10.78 1.37
C ASN A 68 9.63 11.30 2.32
N ASP A 69 8.64 11.98 1.75
CA ASP A 69 7.53 12.58 2.50
C ASP A 69 6.23 12.63 1.70
N ASN A 70 5.14 12.27 2.35
CA ASN A 70 3.77 12.47 1.88
C ASN A 70 2.91 12.94 3.06
N LEU A 71 2.58 14.23 3.10
CA LEU A 71 1.78 14.84 4.17
C LEU A 71 2.39 14.68 5.58
N GLY A 72 3.72 14.75 5.70
CA GLY A 72 4.46 14.66 6.97
C GLY A 72 4.82 13.24 7.39
N ALA A 73 4.61 12.24 6.53
CA ALA A 73 4.91 10.83 6.80
C ALA A 73 5.58 10.14 5.61
N GLY A 74 6.49 9.20 5.92
CA GLY A 74 7.18 8.36 4.94
C GLY A 74 6.57 6.96 4.81
N CYS A 75 7.42 5.95 4.63
CA CYS A 75 6.99 4.55 4.63
C CYS A 75 6.59 4.07 6.03
N HIS A 76 5.35 3.61 6.21
CA HIS A 76 4.85 3.06 7.48
C HIS A 76 5.30 1.61 7.70
N CYS A 77 5.22 0.78 6.66
CA CYS A 77 5.68 -0.62 6.73
C CYS A 77 5.86 -1.25 5.35
N LYS A 78 6.55 -2.39 5.31
CA LYS A 78 6.57 -3.32 4.18
C LYS A 78 5.92 -4.65 4.57
N ILE A 79 5.02 -5.15 3.73
CA ILE A 79 4.31 -6.43 3.88
C ILE A 79 4.84 -7.39 2.83
N SER A 80 5.34 -8.55 3.27
CA SER A 80 5.82 -9.64 2.40
C SER A 80 5.15 -10.95 2.81
N ILE A 81 4.70 -11.75 1.84
CA ILE A 81 4.14 -13.07 2.07
C ILE A 81 5.20 -14.12 1.74
N LYS A 82 5.48 -15.02 2.69
CA LYS A 82 6.33 -16.18 2.48
C LYS A 82 5.46 -17.43 2.42
N LYS A 83 5.66 -18.25 1.39
CA LYS A 83 5.10 -19.59 1.32
C LYS A 83 6.14 -20.57 1.86
N GLU A 84 5.82 -21.18 3.00
CA GLU A 84 6.61 -22.28 3.56
C GLU A 84 6.01 -23.60 3.09
N THR A 85 6.86 -24.56 2.75
CA THR A 85 6.44 -25.93 2.45
C THR A 85 6.81 -26.76 3.68
N VAL A 86 5.81 -27.42 4.26
CA VAL A 86 5.98 -28.34 5.41
C VAL A 86 6.21 -29.75 4.89
#